data_AF-A0A497EPQ1-F1
#
_entry.id   AF-A0A497EPQ1-F1
#
_cell.length_a   1.000
_cell.length_b   1.000
_cell.length_c   1.000
_cell.angle_alpha   90.00
_cell.angle_beta   90.00
_cell.angle_gamma   90.00
#
_symmetry.space_group_name_H-M   'P 1'
#
loop_
_entity.id
_entity.type
_entity.pdbx_description
1 polymer ?
#
loop_
_entity_poly.entity_id
_entity_poly.type
_entity_poly.pdbx_seq_one_letter_code
_entity_poly.pdbx_strand_id
1 'polypeptide(L)' 'MIEIRWHGRGGQGAVTAAALLARAIINEGKYAQAIPSFGSERRGSPVLAFNRIDDEPICCAG' A
#
# COMPACT_ATOMS: atom_id res chain seq x y z
N MET A 1 14.98 1.44 -2.85
CA MET A 1 13.75 0.87 -2.27
C MET A 1 13.36 1.45 -0.91
N ILE A 2 12.15 1.99 -0.82
CA ILE A 2 11.46 2.39 0.42
C ILE A 2 10.24 1.47 0.59
N GLU A 3 10.04 0.94 1.79
CA GLU A 3 8.87 0.14 2.15
C GLU A 3 8.08 0.81 3.28
N ILE A 4 6.77 0.93 3.09
CA ILE A 4 5.87 1.57 4.05
C ILE A 4 4.81 0.56 4.46
N ARG A 5 4.54 0.47 5.76
CA ARG A 5 3.48 -0.37 6.32
C ARG A 5 2.42 0.51 6.96
N TRP A 6 1.19 0.37 6.48
CA TRP A 6 0.02 1.03 7.01
C TRP A 6 -0.68 0.12 7.99
N HIS A 7 -1.07 0.68 9.13
CA HIS A 7 -1.85 0.02 10.16
C HIS A 7 -3.18 0.74 10.32
N GLY A 8 -4.28 0.00 10.25
CA GLY A 8 -5.60 0.55 10.51
C GLY A 8 -6.62 -0.52 10.80
N ARG A 9 -7.90 -0.12 10.78
CA ARG A 9 -9.05 -1.03 10.84
C ARG A 9 -9.93 -0.88 9.60
N GLY A 10 -10.72 -1.91 9.31
CA GLY A 10 -11.70 -1.87 8.23
C GLY A 10 -12.61 -0.63 8.34
N GLY A 11 -12.62 0.20 7.29
CA GLY A 11 -13.36 1.47 7.25
C GLY A 11 -12.56 2.72 7.64
N GLN A 12 -11.30 2.60 8.08
CA GLN A 12 -10.46 3.76 8.45
C GLN A 12 -9.58 4.28 7.32
N GLY A 13 -9.69 3.73 6.11
CA GLY A 13 -9.02 4.27 4.92
C GLY A 13 -7.53 3.91 4.77
N ALA A 14 -6.96 3.00 5.57
CA ALA A 14 -5.54 2.60 5.45
C ALA A 14 -5.17 2.10 4.04
N VAL A 15 -6.03 1.29 3.41
CA VAL A 15 -5.83 0.79 2.04
C VAL A 15 -5.97 1.90 1.02
N THR A 16 -6.96 2.78 1.20
CA THR A 16 -7.18 3.94 0.32
C THR A 16 -5.98 4.88 0.36
N ALA A 17 -5.43 5.14 1.55
CA ALA A 17 -4.23 5.97 1.71
C ALA A 17 -3.01 5.34 1.04
N ALA A 18 -2.79 4.03 1.20
CA ALA A 18 -1.71 3.30 0.53
C ALA A 18 -1.83 3.37 -1.01
N ALA A 19 -3.05 3.24 -1.54
CA ALA A 19 -3.31 3.35 -2.98
C ALA A 19 -3.07 4.78 -3.51
N LEU A 20 -3.53 5.79 -2.76
CA LEU A 20 -3.31 7.20 -3.10
C LEU A 20 -1.82 7.56 -3.10
N LEU A 21 -1.07 7.09 -2.11
CA LEU A 21 0.38 7.31 -2.04
C LEU A 21 1.09 6.70 -3.25
N ALA A 22 0.78 5.44 -3.61
CA ALA A 22 1.37 4.83 -4.79
C ALA A 22 1.08 5.62 -6.06
N ARG A 23 -0.16 6.13 -6.21
CA ARG A 23 -0.52 6.95 -7.37
C ARG A 23 0.24 8.27 -7.41
N ALA A 24 0.42 8.93 -6.27
CA ALA A 24 1.20 10.16 -6.18
C ALA A 24 2.66 9.93 -6.60
N ILE A 25 3.30 8.87 -6.08
CA ILE A 25 4.69 8.51 -6.42
C ILE A 25 4.83 8.18 -7.92
N ILE A 26 3.87 7.45 -8.51
CA ILE A 26 3.87 7.16 -9.96
C ILE A 26 3.75 8.45 -10.77
N ASN A 27 2.92 9.40 -10.33
CA ASN A 27 2.80 10.70 -10.99
C ASN A 27 4.09 11.54 -10.90
N GLU A 28 4.92 11.32 -9.88
CA GLU A 28 6.26 11.92 -9.75
C GLU A 28 7.33 11.24 -10.63
N GLY A 29 6.96 10.22 -11.41
CA GLY A 29 7.87 9.53 -12.32
C GLY A 29 8.69 8.40 -11.68
N LYS A 30 8.34 8.00 -10.45
CA LYS A 30 8.97 6.88 -9.73
C LYS A 30 8.12 5.60 -9.84
N TYR A 31 8.67 4.49 -9.39
CA TYR A 31 7.97 3.21 -9.37
C TYR A 31 7.35 2.98 -7.99
N ALA A 32 6.06 2.65 -7.94
CA ALA A 32 5.40 2.28 -6.70
C ALA A 32 4.43 1.12 -6.87
N GLN A 33 4.30 0.32 -5.82
CA GLN A 33 3.28 -0.72 -5.68
C GLN A 33 2.51 -0.50 -4.37
N ALA A 34 1.21 -0.75 -4.39
CA ALA A 34 0.36 -0.80 -3.20
C ALA A 34 -0.18 -2.23 -3.06
N ILE A 35 0.13 -2.88 -1.94
CA ILE A 35 -0.26 -4.26 -1.66
C ILE A 35 -1.16 -4.23 -0.43
N PRO A 36 -2.48 -4.38 -0.59
CA PRO A 36 -3.37 -4.50 0.55
C PRO A 36 -3.24 -5.91 1.16
N SER A 37 -3.35 -6.01 2.49
CA SER A 37 -3.36 -7.27 3.21
C SER A 37 -4.54 -7.31 4.17
N PHE A 38 -5.50 -8.16 3.82
CA PHE A 38 -6.71 -8.39 4.58
C PHE A 38 -6.61 -9.77 5.23
N GLY A 39 -6.82 -9.83 6.55
CA GLY A 39 -7.06 -11.11 7.23
C GLY A 39 -8.45 -11.65 6.87
N SER A 40 -8.99 -12.55 7.69
CA SER A 40 -10.40 -12.92 7.66
C SER A 40 -11.27 -11.70 8.02
N GLU A 41 -11.62 -10.93 6.99
CA GLU A 41 -12.19 -9.59 7.10
C GLU A 41 -13.56 -9.62 7.78
N ARG A 42 -13.66 -8.93 8.92
CA ARG A 42 -14.91 -8.54 9.59
C ARG A 42 -14.88 -7.03 9.74
N ARG A 43 -16.05 -6.37 9.82
CA ARG A 43 -16.12 -4.92 10.02
C ARG A 43 -15.36 -4.54 11.30
N GLY A 44 -14.39 -3.63 11.21
CA GLY A 44 -13.52 -3.25 12.34
C GLY A 44 -12.31 -4.17 12.60
N SER A 45 -12.10 -5.23 11.81
CA SER A 45 -10.88 -6.05 11.89
C SER A 45 -9.63 -5.23 11.56
N PRO A 46 -8.46 -5.60 12.11
CA PRO A 46 -7.18 -5.04 11.70
C PRO A 46 -6.99 -5.17 10.19
N VAL A 47 -6.55 -4.09 9.56
CA VAL A 47 -6.22 -4.02 8.14
C VAL A 47 -4.79 -3.56 8.03
N LEU A 48 -4.04 -4.23 7.17
CA LEU A 48 -2.70 -3.84 6.80
C LEU A 48 -2.67 -3.47 5.32
N ALA A 49 -1.84 -2.51 4.97
CA ALA A 49 -1.47 -2.26 3.58
C ALA A 49 0.01 -1.93 3.52
N PHE A 50 0.61 -2.20 2.38
CA PHE A 50 2.03 -2.01 2.16
C PHE A 50 2.24 -1.16 0.92
N ASN A 51 3.24 -0.28 0.95
CA ASN A 51 3.79 0.31 -0.25
C ASN A 51 5.24 -0.09 -0.43
N ARG A 52 5.60 -0.30 -1.68
CA ARG A 52 6.98 -0.41 -2.14
C ARG A 52 7.21 0.74 -3.11
N ILE A 53 8.26 1.51 -2.91
CA ILE A 53 8.62 2.67 -3.72
C ILE A 53 10.08 2.52 -4.13
N ASP A 54 10.38 2.74 -5.39
CA ASP A 54 11.75 2.75 -5.88
C ASP A 54 11.94 3.70 -7.06
N ASP A 55 13.19 4.08 -7.30
CA ASP A 55 13.58 4.87 -8.47
C ASP A 55 13.79 3.97 -9.71
N GLU A 56 13.89 2.64 -9.51
CA GLU A 56 13.98 1.62 -10.57
C GLU A 56 12.72 0.73 -10.62
N PRO A 57 12.46 0.02 -11.74
CA PRO A 57 11.32 -0.89 -11.84
C PRO A 57 11.31 -1.97 -10.75
N ILE A 58 10.19 -2.07 -10.03
CA ILE A 58 10.01 -3.09 -8.99
C ILE A 58 9.66 -4.42 -9.66
N CYS A 59 10.65 -5.32 -9.78
CA CYS A 59 10.44 -6.69 -10.24
C CYS A 59 9.97 -7.60 -9.10
N CYS A 60 8.96 -8.44 -9.40
CA CYS A 60 8.32 -9.45 -8.54
C CYS A 60 7.30 -8.91 -7.51
N ALA A 61 6.02 -9.10 -7.83
CA ALA A 61 4.92 -9.17 -6.86
C ALA A 61 4.75 -10.65 -6.46
N GLY A 62 5.55 -11.11 -5.51
CA GLY A 62 5.44 -12.44 -4.90
C GLY A 62 4.67 -12.38 -3.59
#